data_AF-A0A0N4TBC5-F1
#
_entry.id   AF-A0A0N4TBC5-F1
#
_cell.length_a   1.000
_cell.length_b   1.000
_cell.length_c   1.000
_cell.angle_alpha   90.00
_cell.angle_beta   90.00
_cell.angle_gamma   90.00
#
_symmetry.space_group_name_H-M   'P 1'
#
loop_
_entity.id
_entity.type
_entity.pdbx_description
1 polymer ?
#
loop_
_entity_poly.entity_id
_entity_poly.type
_entity_poly.pdbx_seq_one_letter_code
_entity_poly.pdbx_strand_id
1 'polypeptide(L)'
;MYITVDSDWQRTQFRLANGNMKIWGEDPFFITAKYRRNNGEIASNLLLGSGWWGLCRHPNYFCEWLTFACWTILQGTNAFFTCFPLLFLTCHLYLRLKHDELRCLAKYGPYWLQYRNRVKCLLIPSLF
;
A
#
# COMPACT_ATOMS: atom_id res chain seq x y z
N MET A 1 9.57 -7.31 8.25
CA MET A 1 8.49 -8.30 8.49
C MET A 1 7.42 -7.82 9.47
N TYR A 2 7.77 -7.18 10.59
CA TYR A 2 6.75 -6.65 11.53
C TYR A 2 5.83 -5.59 10.90
N ILE A 3 6.40 -4.64 10.15
CA ILE A 3 5.65 -3.51 9.57
C ILE A 3 4.60 -3.98 8.56
N THR A 4 4.88 -5.00 7.75
CA THR A 4 3.92 -5.53 6.75
C THR A 4 2.71 -6.21 7.40
N VAL A 5 2.95 -6.90 8.52
CA VAL A 5 1.89 -7.55 9.29
C VAL A 5 1.07 -6.49 10.01
N ASP A 6 1.74 -5.50 10.61
CA ASP A 6 1.10 -4.40 11.34
C ASP A 6 0.22 -3.53 10.42
N SER A 7 0.70 -3.18 9.22
CA SER A 7 -0.09 -2.42 8.23
C SER A 7 -1.32 -3.17 7.72
N ASP A 8 -1.20 -4.48 7.47
CA ASP A 8 -2.32 -5.32 7.07
C ASP A 8 -3.32 -5.54 8.22
N TRP A 9 -2.81 -5.71 9.44
CA TRP A 9 -3.62 -5.79 10.65
C TRP A 9 -4.39 -4.49 10.87
N GLN A 10 -3.73 -3.33 10.79
CA GLN A 10 -4.35 -2.00 10.91
C GLN A 10 -5.50 -1.83 9.91
N ARG A 11 -5.28 -2.17 8.64
CA ARG A 11 -6.33 -2.11 7.61
C ARG A 11 -7.52 -3.02 7.92
N THR A 12 -7.25 -4.22 8.44
CA THR A 12 -8.28 -5.22 8.73
C THR A 12 -9.11 -4.80 9.93
N GLN A 13 -8.47 -4.41 11.03
CA GLN A 13 -9.15 -3.92 12.22
C GLN A 13 -9.98 -2.67 11.93
N PHE A 14 -9.43 -1.75 11.14
CA PHE A 14 -10.16 -0.54 10.73
C PHE A 14 -11.46 -0.84 9.97
N ARG A 15 -11.42 -1.85 9.08
CA ARG A 15 -12.61 -2.29 8.34
C ARG A 15 -13.61 -3.01 9.23
N LEU A 16 -13.14 -3.83 10.19
CA LEU A 16 -14.00 -4.50 11.17
C LEU A 16 -14.70 -3.50 12.09
N ALA A 17 -13.99 -2.44 12.48
CA ALA A 17 -14.51 -1.35 13.30
C ALA A 17 -15.40 -0.37 12.51
N ASN A 18 -15.63 -0.58 11.20
CA ASN A 18 -16.38 0.33 10.33
C ASN A 18 -15.95 1.81 10.42
N GLY A 19 -14.65 2.06 10.65
CA GLY A 19 -14.10 3.41 10.82
C GLY A 19 -14.11 3.97 12.24
N ASN A 20 -14.71 3.27 13.21
CA ASN A 20 -14.75 3.69 14.62
C ASN A 20 -13.52 3.16 15.39
N MET A 21 -12.33 3.55 14.96
CA MET A 21 -11.07 3.18 15.61
C MET A 21 -10.07 4.32 15.48
N LYS A 22 -9.43 4.71 16.58
CA LYS A 22 -8.32 5.66 16.56
C LYS A 22 -7.08 5.01 15.96
N ILE A 23 -6.41 5.70 15.06
CA ILE A 23 -5.17 5.23 14.44
C ILE A 23 -4.03 6.09 14.95
N TRP A 24 -3.09 5.45 15.65
CA TRP A 24 -1.97 6.12 16.32
C TRP A 24 -2.40 7.25 17.27
N GLY A 25 -3.56 7.12 17.91
CA GLY A 25 -4.09 8.09 18.86
C GLY A 25 -4.90 9.23 18.24
N GLU A 26 -4.89 9.38 16.91
CA GLU A 26 -5.66 10.39 16.19
C GLU A 26 -6.91 9.82 15.52
N ASP A 27 -7.86 10.70 15.20
CA ASP A 27 -9.05 10.32 14.45
C ASP A 27 -8.66 9.94 13.01
N PRO A 28 -9.11 8.78 12.52
CA PRO A 28 -8.63 8.25 11.26
C PRO A 28 -9.16 9.08 10.09
N PHE A 29 -8.27 9.49 9.19
CA PHE A 29 -8.70 9.96 7.88
C PHE A 29 -9.01 8.76 6.99
N PHE A 30 -10.23 8.72 6.44
CA PHE A 30 -10.64 7.70 5.48
C PHE A 30 -11.66 8.26 4.48
N ILE A 31 -11.76 7.60 3.33
CA ILE A 31 -12.71 7.92 2.28
C ILE A 31 -13.66 6.73 2.10
N THR A 32 -14.97 6.99 2.15
CA THR A 32 -15.98 5.97 1.86
C THR A 32 -16.20 5.90 0.35
N ALA A 33 -15.57 4.92 -0.29
CA ALA A 33 -15.67 4.71 -1.73
C ALA A 33 -16.84 3.78 -2.07
N LYS A 34 -17.82 4.31 -2.79
CA LYS A 34 -18.90 3.50 -3.37
C LYS A 34 -18.42 2.89 -4.68
N TYR A 35 -18.63 1.59 -4.84
CA TYR A 35 -18.31 0.87 -6.07
C TYR A 35 -19.44 -0.11 -6.43
N ARG A 36 -19.59 -0.38 -7.73
CA ARG A 36 -20.54 -1.36 -8.23
C ARG A 36 -19.89 -2.74 -8.23
N ARG A 37 -20.53 -3.73 -7.62
CA ARG A 37 -20.13 -5.15 -7.74
C ARG A 37 -20.57 -5.71 -9.09
N ASN A 38 -19.95 -6.82 -9.50
CA ASN A 38 -20.31 -7.52 -10.75
C ASN A 38 -21.81 -7.91 -10.78
N ASN A 39 -22.43 -8.10 -9.62
CA ASN A 39 -23.85 -8.45 -9.47
C ASN A 39 -24.79 -7.23 -9.58
N GLY A 40 -24.27 -6.03 -9.84
CA GLY A 40 -25.06 -4.78 -9.94
C GLY A 40 -25.28 -4.05 -8.61
N GLU A 41 -25.03 -4.70 -7.47
CA GLU A 41 -25.15 -4.08 -6.14
C GLU A 41 -24.14 -2.96 -5.90
N ILE A 42 -24.58 -1.89 -5.24
CA ILE A 42 -23.72 -0.78 -4.81
C ILE A 42 -23.19 -1.12 -3.42
N ALA A 43 -21.88 -1.38 -3.33
CA ALA A 43 -21.19 -1.61 -2.07
C ALA A 43 -20.31 -0.41 -1.72
N SER A 44 -20.16 -0.13 -0.43
CA SER A 44 -19.19 0.84 0.08
C SER A 44 -17.96 0.13 0.63
N ASN A 45 -16.76 0.66 0.33
CA ASN A 45 -15.53 0.25 0.96
C ASN A 45 -14.85 1.46 1.61
N LEU A 46 -14.17 1.23 2.73
CA LEU A 46 -13.43 2.26 3.44
C LEU A 46 -11.98 2.25 2.93
N LEU A 47 -11.56 3.37 2.34
CA LEU A 47 -10.19 3.64 1.94
C LEU A 47 -9.49 4.38 3.07
N LEU A 48 -8.59 3.69 3.76
CA LEU A 48 -7.87 4.22 4.90
C LEU A 48 -6.70 5.11 4.43
N GLY A 49 -6.62 6.35 4.89
CA GLY A 49 -5.55 7.30 4.56
C GLY A 49 -4.83 7.87 5.79
N SER A 50 -4.79 7.11 6.88
CA SER A 50 -4.07 7.44 8.12
C SER A 50 -3.19 6.26 8.56
N GLY A 51 -2.24 6.51 9.46
CA GLY A 51 -1.22 5.52 9.86
C GLY A 51 -0.28 5.16 8.71
N TRP A 52 0.03 3.88 8.56
CA TRP A 52 0.93 3.38 7.50
C TRP A 52 0.41 3.70 6.09
N TRP A 53 -0.91 3.63 5.90
CA TRP A 53 -1.58 3.90 4.63
C TRP A 53 -1.71 5.40 4.33
N GLY A 54 -1.51 6.26 5.33
CA GLY A 54 -1.39 7.71 5.14
C GLY A 54 0.00 8.16 4.69
N LEU A 55 1.05 7.42 5.10
CA LEU A 55 2.43 7.70 4.72
C LEU A 55 2.74 7.31 3.27
N CYS A 56 2.20 6.18 2.82
CA CYS A 56 2.34 5.71 1.45
C CYS A 56 1.16 4.82 1.04
N ARG A 57 0.88 4.76 -0.27
CA ARG A 57 -0.25 3.97 -0.78
C ARG A 57 -0.07 2.47 -0.59
N HIS A 58 1.18 1.99 -0.58
CA HIS A 58 1.49 0.56 -0.43
C HIS A 58 2.70 0.31 0.49
N PRO A 59 2.53 0.46 1.82
CA PRO A 59 3.61 0.25 2.79
C PRO A 59 4.16 -1.18 2.76
N ASN A 60 3.32 -2.15 2.40
CA ASN A 60 3.68 -3.56 2.37
C ASN A 60 4.80 -3.83 1.36
N TYR A 61 4.64 -3.34 0.12
CA TYR A 61 5.61 -3.53 -0.95
C TYR A 61 6.93 -2.81 -0.66
N PHE A 62 6.87 -1.63 -0.03
CA PHE A 62 8.07 -0.92 0.39
C PHE A 62 8.89 -1.72 1.41
N CYS A 63 8.24 -2.25 2.43
CA CYS A 63 8.91 -3.01 3.49
C CYS A 63 9.44 -4.35 2.99
N GLU A 64 8.73 -5.01 2.09
CA GLU A 64 9.20 -6.23 1.41
C GLU A 64 10.46 -5.93 0.62
N TRP A 65 10.42 -4.91 -0.25
CA TRP A 65 11.57 -4.47 -1.02
C TRP A 65 12.77 -4.12 -0.15
N LEU A 66 12.55 -3.35 0.93
CA LEU A 66 13.60 -2.95 1.86
C LEU A 66 14.23 -4.15 2.57
N THR A 67 13.42 -5.15 2.95
CA THR A 67 13.93 -6.37 3.59
C THR A 67 14.87 -7.12 2.66
N PHE A 68 14.49 -7.28 1.38
CA PHE A 68 15.35 -7.89 0.38
C PHE A 68 16.60 -7.05 0.09
N ALA A 69 16.46 -5.73 0.01
CA ALA A 69 17.60 -4.83 -0.17
C ALA A 69 18.61 -4.97 0.98
N CYS A 70 18.16 -4.97 2.24
CA CYS A 70 19.03 -5.19 3.40
C CYS A 70 19.73 -6.55 3.35
N TRP A 71 19.02 -7.62 2.97
CA TRP A 71 19.61 -8.95 2.79
C TRP A 71 20.73 -8.95 1.74
N THR A 72 20.51 -8.29 0.60
CA THR A 72 21.53 -8.19 -0.46
C THR A 72 22.75 -7.38 -0.04
N ILE A 73 22.55 -6.30 0.71
CA ILE A 73 23.65 -5.45 1.23
C ILE A 73 24.50 -6.21 2.25
N LEU A 74 23.88 -6.99 3.14
CA LEU A 74 24.58 -7.80 4.14
C LEU A 74 25.41 -8.94 3.53
N GLN A 75 25.10 -9.38 2.31
CA GLN A 75 25.74 -10.52 1.66
C GLN A 75 27.12 -10.21 1.05
N GLY A 76 27.52 -8.92 0.97
CA GLY A 76 28.86 -8.49 0.54
C GLY A 76 29.04 -8.26 -0.96
N THR A 77 30.29 -8.08 -1.39
CA THR A 77 30.70 -7.47 -2.68
C THR A 77 30.64 -8.38 -3.91
N ASN A 78 30.01 -9.56 -3.84
CA ASN A 78 29.77 -10.41 -5.01
C ASN A 78 28.60 -9.87 -5.85
N ALA A 79 28.80 -8.68 -6.44
CA ALA A 79 27.78 -7.82 -7.00
C ALA A 79 26.94 -8.46 -8.12
N PHE A 80 27.50 -9.40 -8.88
CA PHE A 80 26.78 -9.97 -10.03
C PHE A 80 25.67 -10.93 -9.61
N PHE A 81 25.93 -11.79 -8.62
CA PHE A 81 24.95 -12.76 -8.13
C PHE A 81 23.94 -12.15 -7.15
N THR A 82 24.32 -11.11 -6.40
CA THR A 82 23.46 -10.49 -5.39
C THR A 82 22.53 -9.42 -5.96
N CYS A 83 22.94 -8.69 -7.01
CA CYS A 83 22.11 -7.62 -7.59
C CYS A 83 21.00 -8.14 -8.51
N PHE A 84 21.19 -9.27 -9.21
CA PHE A 84 20.20 -9.77 -10.17
C PHE A 84 18.85 -10.13 -9.51
N PRO A 85 18.81 -10.87 -8.37
CA PRO A 85 17.56 -11.14 -7.66
C PRO A 85 16.87 -9.86 -7.17
N LEU A 86 17.65 -8.87 -6.69
CA LEU A 86 17.09 -7.59 -6.24
C LEU A 86 16.46 -6.82 -7.40
N LEU A 87 17.13 -6.73 -8.56
CA LEU A 87 16.61 -6.08 -9.76
C LEU A 87 15.37 -6.80 -10.32
N PHE A 88 15.36 -8.12 -10.30
CA PHE A 88 14.19 -8.89 -10.69
C PHE A 88 13.00 -8.61 -9.77
N LEU A 89 13.23 -8.61 -8.46
CA LEU A 89 12.20 -8.31 -7.47
C LEU A 89 11.68 -6.86 -7.59
N THR A 90 12.57 -5.88 -7.80
CA THR A 90 12.15 -4.48 -7.97
C THR A 90 11.22 -4.32 -9.17
N CYS A 91 11.58 -4.96 -10.30
CA CYS A 91 10.76 -4.94 -11.51
C CYS A 91 9.41 -5.63 -11.28
N HIS A 92 9.41 -6.82 -10.65
CA HIS A 92 8.19 -7.55 -10.34
C HIS A 92 7.24 -6.75 -9.43
N LEU A 93 7.77 -6.16 -8.35
CA LEU A 93 6.99 -5.33 -7.43
C LEU A 93 6.46 -4.07 -8.11
N TYR A 94 7.25 -3.44 -8.98
CA TYR A 94 6.81 -2.28 -9.75
C TYR A 94 5.65 -2.61 -10.69
N LEU A 95 5.74 -3.72 -11.43
CA LEU A 95 4.65 -4.19 -12.28
C LEU A 95 3.39 -4.50 -11.48
N ARG A 96 3.53 -5.17 -10.32
CA ARG A 96 2.41 -5.46 -9.41
C ARG A 96 1.75 -4.17 -8.91
N LEU A 97 2.56 -3.21 -8.46
CA LEU A 97 2.11 -1.90 -7.99
C LEU A 97 1.29 -1.16 -9.05
N LYS A 98 1.74 -1.16 -10.31
CA LYS A 98 1.00 -0.55 -11.42
C LYS A 98 -0.33 -1.24 -11.69
N HIS A 99 -0.35 -2.57 -11.70
CA HIS A 99 -1.59 -3.33 -11.87
C HIS A 99 -2.57 -3.08 -10.72
N ASP A 100 -2.08 -2.99 -9.47
CA ASP A 100 -2.91 -2.68 -8.32
C ASP A 100 -3.52 -1.28 -8.39
N GLU A 101 -2.72 -0.27 -8.74
CA GLU A 101 -3.20 1.10 -8.96
C GLU A 101 -4.27 1.16 -10.06
N LEU A 102 -4.06 0.46 -11.17
CA LEU A 102 -5.04 0.38 -12.27
C LEU A 102 -6.33 -0.32 -11.82
N ARG A 103 -6.24 -1.41 -11.07
CA ARG A 103 -7.42 -2.11 -10.51
C ARG A 103 -8.19 -1.23 -9.53
N CYS A 104 -7.48 -0.52 -8.64
CA CYS A 104 -8.09 0.40 -7.68
C CYS A 104 -8.73 1.60 -8.38
N LEU A 105 -8.09 2.16 -9.41
CA LEU A 105 -8.65 3.24 -10.22
C LEU A 105 -9.88 2.78 -10.99
N ALA A 106 -9.84 1.60 -11.62
CA ALA A 106 -11.00 1.04 -12.32
C ALA A 106 -12.18 0.76 -11.37
N LYS A 107 -11.89 0.33 -10.13
CA LYS A 107 -12.92 -0.03 -9.15
C LYS A 107 -13.54 1.17 -8.43
N TYR A 108 -12.73 2.12 -7.98
CA TYR A 108 -13.17 3.23 -7.13
C TYR A 108 -13.19 4.59 -7.85
N GLY A 109 -12.63 4.68 -9.05
CA GLY A 109 -12.69 5.85 -9.94
C GLY A 109 -12.35 7.17 -9.23
N PRO A 110 -13.31 8.11 -9.13
CA PRO A 110 -13.07 9.42 -8.54
C PRO A 110 -12.66 9.37 -7.06
N TYR A 111 -13.14 8.38 -6.30
CA TYR A 111 -12.74 8.20 -4.90
C TYR A 111 -11.27 7.79 -4.77
N TRP A 112 -10.75 7.03 -5.73
CA TRP A 112 -9.31 6.70 -5.79
C TRP A 112 -8.47 7.92 -6.13
N LEU A 113 -8.95 8.79 -7.02
CA LEU A 113 -8.26 10.03 -7.37
C LEU A 113 -8.19 10.98 -6.16
N GLN A 114 -9.27 11.11 -5.40
CA GLN A 114 -9.27 11.88 -4.15
C GLN A 114 -8.28 11.29 -3.13
N TYR A 115 -8.26 9.96 -2.99
CA TYR A 115 -7.29 9.27 -2.15
C TYR A 115 -5.84 9.53 -2.57
N ARG A 116 -5.55 9.45 -3.87
CA ARG A 116 -4.22 9.71 -4.46
C ARG A 116 -3.77 11.16 -4.28
N ASN A 117 -4.68 12.12 -4.30
CA ASN A 117 -4.36 13.52 -4.04
C ASN A 117 -3.94 13.75 -2.58
N ARG A 118 -4.53 13.00 -1.64
CA ARG A 118 -4.15 13.05 -0.23
C ARG A 118 -2.84 12.32 0.04
N VAL A 119 -2.73 11.07 -0.41
CA VAL A 119 -1.55 10.22 -0.22
C VAL A 119 -0.77 10.18 -1.52
N LYS A 120 0.07 11.19 -1.74
CA LYS A 120 0.85 11.35 -2.99
C LYS A 120 1.92 10.27 -3.13
N CYS A 121 2.56 9.89 -2.01
CA CYS A 121 3.62 8.90 -1.94
C CYS A 121 3.14 7.52 -2.35
N LEU A 122 3.70 6.99 -3.45
CA LEU A 122 3.35 5.65 -3.95
C LEU A 122 4.05 4.55 -3.12
N LEU A 123 5.36 4.72 -2.88
CA LEU A 123 6.22 3.70 -2.27
C LEU A 123 7.25 4.31 -1.31
N ILE A 124 7.95 5.36 -1.73
CA ILE A 124 9.01 6.01 -0.95
C ILE A 124 8.51 7.40 -0.52
N PRO A 125 8.45 7.70 0.80
CA PRO A 125 7.95 8.98 1.30
C PRO A 125 8.70 10.24 0.81
N SER A 126 9.91 10.10 0.25
CA SER A 126 10.73 11.23 -0.22
C SER A 126 10.77 11.43 -1.74
N LEU A 127 10.20 10.53 -2.54
CA LEU A 127 10.14 10.67 -4.00
C LEU A 127 8.70 11.04 -4.39
N PHE A 128 8.52 12.35 -4.56
CA PHE A 128 7.25 12.99 -4.91
C PHE A 128 6.80 12.66 -6.34
#